data_AF-A0A3D3VRF7-F1
#
_entry.id   AF-A0A3D3VRF7-F1
#
_cell.length_a   1.000
_cell.length_b   1.000
_cell.length_c   1.000
_cell.angle_alpha   90.00
_cell.angle_beta   90.00
_cell.angle_gamma   90.00
#
_symmetry.space_group_name_H-M   'P 1'
#
loop_
_entity.id
_entity.type
_entity.pdbx_description
1 polymer ?
#
loop_
_entity_poly.entity_id
_entity_poly.type
_entity_poly.pdbx_seq_one_letter_code
_entity_poly.pdbx_strand_id
1 'polypeptide(L)'
;MPIFIMRQFVRHRTFRLNEWSGRYSELVDEFYLPTQWRAADAKNKQGSQVSDTLDHAALTQEVQACHNAAYASYQSLLQKGVARELARMVLPVSIFTEVYVNCDLHNLIHFLQLREDDHAQQEIREMAAAMRQVAEKLYPWTFEAFHKYRLGVTDRPTPA
;
A
#
# COMPACT_ATOMS: atom_id res chain seq x y z
N MET A 1 5.69 -1.93 3.42
CA MET A 1 4.25 -1.57 3.29
C MET A 1 3.38 -2.60 4.00
N PRO A 2 2.14 -2.30 4.38
CA PRO A 2 1.26 -3.28 5.05
C PRO A 2 0.81 -4.38 4.09
N ILE A 3 0.58 -5.62 4.56
CA ILE A 3 0.19 -6.75 3.69
C ILE A 3 -1.08 -6.46 2.88
N PHE A 4 -2.09 -5.78 3.45
CA PHE A 4 -3.31 -5.45 2.69
C PHE A 4 -3.06 -4.53 1.50
N ILE A 5 -2.02 -3.68 1.54
CA ILE A 5 -1.56 -2.87 0.42
C ILE A 5 -0.70 -3.67 -0.54
N MET A 6 0.16 -4.54 -0.03
CA MET A 6 0.95 -5.45 -0.86
C MET A 6 0.05 -6.32 -1.76
N ARG A 7 -1.11 -6.76 -1.26
CA ARG A 7 -2.12 -7.51 -2.04
C ARG A 7 -2.74 -6.72 -3.19
N GLN A 8 -2.79 -5.39 -3.10
CA GLN A 8 -3.19 -4.52 -4.21
C GLN A 8 -2.03 -4.27 -5.17
N PHE A 9 -0.82 -4.14 -4.63
CA PHE A 9 0.41 -3.90 -5.36
C PHE A 9 0.76 -5.06 -6.31
N VAL A 10 0.68 -6.30 -5.82
CA VAL A 10 0.99 -7.53 -6.59
C VAL A 10 0.07 -7.75 -7.82
N ARG A 11 -1.03 -7.00 -7.94
CA ARG A 11 -1.93 -7.07 -9.10
C ARG A 11 -1.31 -6.48 -10.37
N HIS A 12 -0.25 -5.68 -10.23
CA HIS A 12 0.52 -5.14 -11.34
C HIS A 12 1.51 -6.17 -11.87
N ARG A 13 0.97 -7.12 -12.65
CA ARG A 13 1.68 -8.33 -13.13
C ARG A 13 2.92 -8.06 -13.99
N THR A 14 3.10 -6.83 -14.47
CA THR A 14 4.28 -6.41 -15.22
C THR A 14 5.47 -6.04 -14.32
N PHE A 15 5.26 -5.95 -13.00
CA PHE A 15 6.32 -5.69 -12.03
C PHE A 15 6.98 -7.00 -11.63
N ARG A 16 8.30 -6.96 -11.43
CA ARG A 16 9.08 -8.05 -10.85
C ARG A 16 9.22 -7.77 -9.37
N LEU A 17 8.80 -8.72 -8.54
CA LEU A 17 8.68 -8.55 -7.09
C LEU A 17 9.47 -9.63 -6.37
N ASN A 18 10.14 -9.26 -5.29
CA ASN A 18 10.71 -10.18 -4.31
C ASN A 18 10.34 -9.71 -2.91
N GLU A 19 9.40 -10.41 -2.28
CA GLU A 19 8.82 -10.06 -0.98
C GLU A 19 9.48 -10.85 0.16
N TRP A 20 9.65 -10.19 1.30
CA TRP A 20 10.10 -10.82 2.54
C TRP A 20 9.18 -11.98 2.93
N SER A 21 9.77 -13.15 3.19
CA SER A 21 8.99 -14.35 3.45
C SER A 21 8.91 -14.66 4.93
N GLY A 22 7.70 -14.55 5.50
CA GLY A 22 7.41 -15.04 6.85
C GLY A 22 7.53 -16.57 7.02
N ARG A 23 7.91 -17.33 5.97
CA ARG A 23 8.18 -18.79 6.05
C ARG A 23 9.61 -19.03 6.53
N TYR A 24 10.53 -18.24 6.00
CA TYR A 24 11.95 -18.38 6.25
C TYR A 24 12.40 -17.48 7.40
N SER A 25 11.76 -16.32 7.57
CA SER A 25 12.11 -15.32 8.57
C SER A 25 10.98 -15.05 9.55
N GLU A 26 11.34 -14.61 10.75
CA GLU A 26 10.38 -14.05 11.71
C GLU A 26 9.90 -12.69 11.22
N LEU A 27 8.64 -12.35 11.49
CA LEU A 27 8.07 -11.05 11.14
C LEU A 27 8.27 -10.07 12.29
N VAL A 28 8.68 -8.84 11.93
CA VAL A 28 8.90 -7.75 12.88
C VAL A 28 7.57 -7.30 13.47
N ASP A 29 7.57 -6.88 14.74
CA ASP A 29 6.44 -6.28 15.45
C ASP A 29 6.15 -4.86 14.93
N GLU A 30 5.74 -4.77 13.66
CA GLU A 30 5.44 -3.52 13.00
C GLU A 30 4.11 -3.64 12.25
N PHE A 31 3.13 -2.85 12.69
CA PHE A 31 1.77 -2.86 12.15
C PHE A 31 1.35 -1.48 11.69
N TYR A 32 0.57 -1.44 10.61
CA TYR A 32 -0.06 -0.21 10.13
C TYR A 32 -1.14 0.27 11.08
N LEU A 33 -1.03 1.53 11.48
CA LEU A 33 -2.08 2.27 12.16
C LEU A 33 -2.35 3.56 11.39
N PRO A 34 -3.61 3.81 10.97
CA PRO A 34 -3.95 5.04 10.29
C PRO A 34 -3.87 6.22 11.27
N THR A 35 -3.43 7.37 10.78
CA THR A 35 -3.43 8.63 11.56
C THR A 35 -4.85 9.17 11.74
N GLN A 36 -5.75 8.86 10.81
CA GLN A 36 -7.16 9.20 10.85
C GLN A 36 -8.01 8.03 10.33
N TRP A 37 -9.06 7.70 11.07
CA TRP A 37 -10.05 6.72 10.66
C TRP A 37 -11.03 7.32 9.65
N ARG A 38 -11.46 6.51 8.69
CA ARG A 38 -12.34 6.95 7.61
C ARG A 38 -13.64 6.15 7.64
N ALA A 39 -14.76 6.83 7.53
CA ALA A 39 -16.07 6.20 7.35
C ALA A 39 -16.24 5.77 5.89
N ALA A 40 -17.09 4.77 5.65
CA ALA A 40 -17.45 4.37 4.30
C ALA A 40 -18.15 5.51 3.54
N ASP A 41 -17.81 5.69 2.27
CA ASP A 41 -18.48 6.66 1.43
C ASP A 41 -19.89 6.17 1.05
N ALA A 42 -20.90 7.04 1.22
CA ALA A 42 -22.30 6.69 0.96
C ALA A 42 -22.63 6.50 -0.54
N LYS A 43 -21.83 7.11 -1.43
CA LYS A 43 -22.02 7.07 -2.89
C LYS A 43 -21.03 6.11 -3.55
N ASN A 44 -19.76 6.17 -3.15
CA ASN A 44 -18.72 5.31 -3.68
C ASN A 44 -18.52 4.10 -2.76
N LYS A 45 -19.03 2.92 -3.17
CA LYS A 45 -18.87 1.68 -2.38
C LYS A 45 -17.42 1.23 -2.16
N GLN A 46 -16.47 1.78 -2.93
CA GLN A 46 -15.04 1.51 -2.81
C GLN A 46 -14.28 2.65 -2.11
N GLY A 47 -14.97 3.75 -1.80
CA GLY A 47 -14.42 4.95 -1.20
C GLY A 47 -14.61 5.02 0.31
N SER A 48 -13.88 5.94 0.92
CA SER A 48 -13.97 6.25 2.34
C SER A 48 -13.64 7.72 2.55
N GLN A 49 -14.29 8.37 3.50
CA GLN A 49 -14.08 9.78 3.81
C GLN A 49 -13.72 9.95 5.29
N VAL A 50 -12.89 10.94 5.61
CA VAL A 50 -12.61 11.30 7.00
C VAL A 50 -13.92 11.69 7.65
N SER A 51 -14.16 11.15 8.84
CA SER A 51 -15.40 11.36 9.58
C SER A 51 -15.08 11.93 10.95
N ASP A 52 -15.65 13.10 11.24
CA ASP A 52 -15.51 13.76 12.55
C ASP A 52 -16.33 13.08 13.65
N THR A 53 -17.21 12.13 13.28
CA THR A 53 -18.05 11.40 14.23
C THR A 53 -17.39 10.15 14.79
N LEU A 54 -16.24 9.74 14.25
CA LEU A 54 -15.50 8.58 14.74
C LEU A 54 -14.62 8.98 15.93
N ASP A 55 -14.65 8.17 16.99
CA ASP A 55 -13.70 8.28 18.08
C ASP A 55 -12.35 7.67 17.65
N HIS A 56 -11.52 8.48 17.01
CA HIS A 56 -10.23 8.06 16.48
C HIS A 56 -9.31 7.48 17.55
N ALA A 57 -9.38 7.99 18.78
CA ALA A 57 -8.53 7.53 19.88
C ALA A 57 -8.96 6.14 20.34
N ALA A 58 -10.27 5.93 20.57
CA ALA A 58 -10.81 4.63 20.95
C ALA A 58 -10.57 3.57 19.88
N LEU A 59 -10.80 3.88 18.60
CA LEU A 59 -10.55 2.96 17.48
C LEU A 59 -9.06 2.59 17.37
N THR A 60 -8.17 3.55 17.54
CA THR A 60 -6.71 3.29 17.54
C THR A 60 -6.31 2.37 18.70
N GLN A 61 -6.87 2.60 19.90
CA GLN A 61 -6.61 1.73 21.05
C GLN A 61 -7.14 0.31 20.84
N GLU A 62 -8.33 0.16 20.26
CA GLU A 62 -8.93 -1.13 19.94
C GLU A 62 -8.04 -1.93 18.98
N VAL A 63 -7.58 -1.29 17.89
CA VAL A 63 -6.71 -1.94 16.91
C VAL A 63 -5.32 -2.23 17.48
N GLN A 64 -4.74 -1.33 18.28
CA GLN A 64 -3.46 -1.58 18.95
C GLN A 64 -3.55 -2.78 19.92
N ALA A 65 -4.66 -2.90 20.67
CA ALA A 65 -4.87 -4.05 21.55
C ALA A 65 -4.94 -5.36 20.75
N CYS A 66 -5.59 -5.35 19.58
CA CYS A 66 -5.62 -6.48 18.66
C CYS A 66 -4.21 -6.84 18.14
N HIS A 67 -3.44 -5.85 17.67
CA HIS A 67 -2.06 -6.05 17.21
C HIS A 67 -1.18 -6.69 18.29
N ASN A 68 -1.22 -6.14 19.51
CA ASN A 68 -0.43 -6.64 20.64
C ASN A 68 -0.81 -8.09 20.99
N ALA A 69 -2.10 -8.41 21.04
CA ALA A 69 -2.57 -9.76 21.33
C ALA A 69 -2.19 -10.78 20.24
N ALA A 70 -2.28 -10.37 18.96
CA ALA A 70 -1.88 -11.19 17.82
C ALA A 70 -0.38 -11.47 17.83
N TYR A 71 0.45 -10.45 18.07
CA TYR A 71 1.90 -10.61 18.12
C TYR A 71 2.36 -11.45 19.33
N ALA A 72 1.75 -11.25 20.51
CA ALA A 72 2.01 -12.10 21.67
C ALA A 72 1.65 -13.58 21.39
N SER A 73 0.54 -13.82 20.69
CA SER A 73 0.14 -15.17 20.27
C SER A 73 1.13 -15.77 19.27
N TYR A 74 1.58 -14.99 18.30
CA TYR A 74 2.61 -15.39 17.33
C TYR A 74 3.90 -15.83 18.04
N GLN A 75 4.41 -15.01 18.95
CA GLN A 75 5.60 -15.31 19.75
C GLN A 75 5.40 -16.56 20.62
N SER A 76 4.24 -16.70 21.26
CA SER A 76 3.93 -17.89 22.05
C SER A 76 3.93 -19.17 21.21
N LEU A 77 3.39 -19.13 19.98
CA LEU A 77 3.40 -20.28 19.06
C LEU A 77 4.83 -20.65 18.65
N LEU A 78 5.67 -19.65 18.34
CA LEU A 78 7.08 -19.88 18.00
C LEU A 78 7.85 -20.52 19.17
N GLN A 79 7.64 -20.02 20.40
CA GLN A 79 8.25 -20.57 21.61
C GLN A 79 7.83 -22.03 21.88
N LYS A 80 6.61 -22.41 21.45
CA LYS A 80 6.11 -23.79 21.52
C LYS A 80 6.60 -24.68 20.38
N GLY A 81 7.47 -24.18 19.49
CA GLY A 81 8.04 -24.94 18.38
C GLY A 81 7.13 -25.06 17.15
N VAL A 82 6.06 -24.26 17.06
CA VAL A 82 5.21 -24.24 15.86
C VAL A 82 6.02 -23.66 14.69
N ALA A 83 5.93 -24.32 13.53
CA ALA A 83 6.61 -23.85 12.31
C ALA A 83 6.18 -22.41 11.97
N ARG A 84 7.14 -21.57 11.55
CA ARG A 84 6.90 -20.15 11.22
C ARG A 84 5.73 -19.93 10.26
N GLU A 85 5.57 -20.84 9.30
CA GLU A 85 4.50 -20.74 8.31
C GLU A 85 3.10 -20.98 8.82
N LEU A 86 2.97 -21.70 9.93
CA LEU A 86 1.73 -21.87 10.66
C LEU A 86 1.58 -20.77 11.72
N ALA A 87 2.63 -20.48 12.48
CA ALA A 87 2.58 -19.50 13.56
C ALA A 87 2.09 -18.13 13.08
N ARG A 88 2.55 -17.67 11.90
CA ARG A 88 2.17 -16.36 11.35
C ARG A 88 0.68 -16.21 10.99
N MET A 89 -0.10 -17.29 10.99
CA MET A 89 -1.51 -17.25 10.58
C MET A 89 -2.39 -16.38 11.50
N VAL A 90 -1.92 -16.13 12.73
CA VAL A 90 -2.61 -15.27 13.69
C VAL A 90 -2.38 -13.77 13.45
N LEU A 91 -1.38 -13.42 12.61
CA LEU A 91 -1.01 -12.04 12.38
C LEU A 91 -2.01 -11.37 11.42
N PRO A 92 -2.53 -10.18 11.76
CA PRO A 92 -3.45 -9.46 10.89
C PRO A 92 -2.77 -8.95 9.63
N VAL A 93 -3.56 -8.70 8.59
CA VAL A 93 -3.08 -8.15 7.30
C VAL A 93 -2.52 -6.73 7.40
N SER A 94 -2.63 -6.08 8.56
CA SER A 94 -2.02 -4.78 8.86
C SER A 94 -0.52 -4.86 9.15
N ILE A 95 0.05 -6.06 9.35
CA ILE A 95 1.50 -6.21 9.57
C ILE A 95 2.29 -5.74 8.33
N PHE A 96 3.44 -5.12 8.57
CA PHE A 96 4.32 -4.67 7.51
C PHE A 96 5.08 -5.84 6.88
N THR A 97 5.30 -5.70 5.57
CA THR A 97 6.14 -6.54 4.74
C THR A 97 7.06 -5.64 3.90
N GLU A 98 8.21 -6.18 3.50
CA GLU A 98 9.17 -5.52 2.64
C GLU A 98 9.21 -6.20 1.29
N VAL A 99 9.41 -5.43 0.23
CA VAL A 99 9.45 -5.94 -1.14
C VAL A 99 10.43 -5.16 -1.97
N TYR A 100 11.29 -5.87 -2.70
CA TYR A 100 12.05 -5.30 -3.81
C TYR A 100 11.20 -5.34 -5.08
N VAL A 101 11.13 -4.21 -5.76
CA VAL A 101 10.32 -4.03 -6.97
C VAL A 101 11.21 -3.56 -8.11
N ASN A 102 11.08 -4.20 -9.26
CA ASN A 102 11.67 -3.73 -10.51
C ASN A 102 10.56 -3.62 -11.58
N CYS A 103 10.52 -2.48 -12.26
CA CYS A 103 9.63 -2.25 -13.39
C CYS A 103 10.28 -1.24 -14.36
N ASP A 104 9.87 -1.27 -15.61
CA ASP A 104 10.20 -0.22 -16.57
C ASP A 104 9.30 1.02 -16.37
N LEU A 105 9.72 2.13 -16.96
CA LEU A 105 9.06 3.43 -16.79
C LEU A 105 7.63 3.45 -17.37
N HIS A 106 7.35 2.69 -18.44
CA HIS A 106 6.01 2.61 -19.02
C HIS A 106 5.02 1.96 -18.04
N ASN A 107 5.42 0.83 -17.46
CA ASN A 107 4.64 0.12 -16.46
C ASN A 107 4.53 0.91 -15.15
N LEU A 108 5.57 1.64 -14.74
CA LEU A 108 5.49 2.56 -13.60
C LEU A 108 4.44 3.65 -13.83
N ILE A 109 4.44 4.27 -15.01
CA ILE A 109 3.46 5.29 -15.37
C ILE A 109 2.04 4.70 -15.32
N HIS A 110 1.84 3.50 -15.87
CA HIS A 110 0.55 2.82 -15.79
C HIS A 110 0.11 2.51 -14.35
N PHE A 111 1.05 2.09 -13.49
CA PHE A 111 0.80 1.91 -12.06
C PHE A 111 0.32 3.20 -11.41
N LEU A 112 1.04 4.31 -11.61
CA LEU A 112 0.68 5.62 -11.07
C LEU A 112 -0.70 6.06 -11.58
N GLN A 113 -1.03 5.74 -12.84
CA GLN A 113 -2.35 6.06 -13.39
C GLN A 113 -3.49 5.41 -12.62
N LEU A 114 -3.35 4.13 -12.27
CA LEU A 114 -4.37 3.37 -11.55
C LEU A 114 -4.36 3.61 -10.04
N ARG A 115 -3.20 3.94 -9.47
CA ARG A 115 -3.00 3.99 -8.02
C ARG A 115 -2.97 5.39 -7.44
N GLU A 116 -2.95 6.44 -8.26
CA GLU A 116 -3.22 7.82 -7.81
C GLU A 116 -4.66 8.26 -8.08
N ASP A 117 -5.50 7.40 -8.67
CA ASP A 117 -6.94 7.66 -8.86
C ASP A 117 -7.68 7.75 -7.52
N ASP A 118 -8.65 8.64 -7.40
CA ASP A 118 -9.41 8.87 -6.15
C ASP A 118 -10.22 7.67 -5.66
N HIS A 119 -10.54 6.72 -6.55
CA HIS A 119 -11.19 5.46 -6.17
C HIS A 119 -10.20 4.44 -5.57
N ALA A 120 -8.90 4.66 -5.73
CA ALA A 120 -7.90 3.83 -5.09
C ALA A 120 -7.83 4.13 -3.60
N GLN A 121 -7.60 3.08 -2.80
CA GLN A 121 -7.43 3.23 -1.37
C GLN A 121 -6.28 4.20 -1.05
N GLN A 122 -6.49 5.11 -0.09
CA GLN A 122 -5.53 6.16 0.25
C GLN A 122 -4.11 5.64 0.51
N GLU A 123 -3.96 4.53 1.23
CA GLU A 123 -2.65 4.00 1.57
C GLU A 123 -1.83 3.56 0.33
N ILE A 124 -2.46 3.05 -0.73
CA ILE A 124 -1.75 2.76 -1.99
C ILE A 124 -1.51 4.04 -2.81
N ARG A 125 -2.36 5.07 -2.67
CA ARG A 125 -2.12 6.39 -3.26
C ARG A 125 -0.90 7.06 -2.66
N GLU A 126 -0.72 6.98 -1.34
CA GLU A 126 0.46 7.51 -0.64
C GLU A 126 1.74 6.81 -1.13
N MET A 127 1.69 5.49 -1.30
CA MET A 127 2.81 4.75 -1.89
C MET A 127 3.08 5.19 -3.34
N ALA A 128 2.05 5.31 -4.17
CA ALA A 128 2.19 5.76 -5.55
C ALA A 128 2.79 7.17 -5.64
N ALA A 129 2.33 8.09 -4.79
CA ALA A 129 2.86 9.45 -4.72
C ALA A 129 4.35 9.47 -4.35
N ALA A 130 4.78 8.66 -3.38
CA ALA A 130 6.20 8.53 -3.03
C ALA A 130 7.04 7.95 -4.18
N MET A 131 6.53 6.93 -4.89
CA MET A 131 7.20 6.40 -6.09
C MET A 131 7.32 7.47 -7.19
N ARG A 132 6.25 8.24 -7.42
CA ARG A 132 6.24 9.34 -8.39
C ARG A 132 7.28 10.42 -8.03
N GLN A 133 7.37 10.83 -6.76
CA GLN A 133 8.35 11.83 -6.33
C GLN A 133 9.80 11.42 -6.64
N VAL A 134 10.12 10.13 -6.50
CA VAL A 134 11.44 9.61 -6.88
C VAL A 134 11.59 9.58 -8.39
N ALA A 135 10.58 9.09 -9.10
CA ALA A 135 10.60 8.94 -10.55
C ALA A 135 10.66 10.28 -11.31
N GLU A 136 9.97 11.32 -10.83
CA GLU A 136 10.01 12.68 -11.39
C GLU A 136 11.41 13.29 -11.31
N LYS A 137 12.15 13.01 -10.23
CA LYS A 137 13.54 13.46 -10.08
C LYS A 137 14.48 12.74 -11.04
N LEU A 138 14.24 11.46 -11.31
CA LEU A 138 15.09 10.64 -12.18
C LEU A 138 14.76 10.81 -13.68
N TYR A 139 13.49 11.04 -14.02
CA TYR A 139 12.99 11.08 -15.40
C TYR A 139 12.14 12.33 -15.69
N PRO A 140 12.69 13.54 -15.48
CA PRO A 140 11.91 14.78 -15.49
C PRO A 140 11.17 15.04 -16.81
N TRP A 141 11.81 14.81 -17.97
CA TRP A 141 11.18 15.04 -19.28
C TRP A 141 10.03 14.08 -19.55
N THR A 142 10.14 12.82 -19.11
CA THR A 142 9.05 11.86 -19.26
C THR A 142 7.85 12.27 -18.40
N PHE A 143 8.09 12.72 -17.17
CA PHE A 143 7.00 13.16 -16.29
C PHE A 143 6.41 14.51 -16.72
N GLU A 144 7.21 15.41 -17.28
CA GLU A 144 6.70 16.64 -17.92
C GLU A 144 5.73 16.31 -19.07
N ALA A 145 6.14 15.42 -19.97
CA ALA A 145 5.28 14.95 -21.06
C ALA A 145 4.04 14.22 -20.51
N PHE A 146 4.22 13.34 -19.54
CA PHE A 146 3.12 12.63 -18.89
C PHE A 146 2.08 13.60 -18.32
N HIS A 147 2.50 14.61 -17.56
CA HIS A 147 1.62 15.63 -17.00
C HIS A 147 0.92 16.44 -18.09
N LYS A 148 1.67 16.89 -19.12
CA LYS A 148 1.13 17.66 -20.26
C LYS A 148 0.04 16.91 -21.02
N TYR A 149 0.27 15.64 -21.35
CA TYR A 149 -0.63 14.86 -22.19
C TYR A 149 -1.73 14.13 -21.41
N ARG A 150 -1.60 13.98 -20.08
CA ARG A 150 -2.60 13.34 -19.21
C ARG A 150 -3.55 14.33 -18.53
N LEU A 151 -3.09 15.54 -18.17
CA LEU A 151 -3.92 16.55 -17.48
C LEU A 151 -4.69 17.48 -18.43
N GLY A 152 -4.56 17.26 -19.76
CA GLY A 152 -5.37 17.91 -20.78
C GLY A 152 -4.72 19.14 -21.42
N VAL A 153 -3.87 18.92 -22.43
CA VAL A 153 -3.79 19.78 -23.64
C VAL A 153 -3.55 18.88 -24.85
N THR A 154 -4.58 18.72 -25.68
CA THR A 154 -4.47 18.11 -27.01
C THR A 154 -3.98 19.13 -28.02
N ASP A 155 -2.74 19.61 -27.87
CA ASP A 155 -2.00 20.17 -28.99
C ASP A 155 -1.05 19.08 -29.47
N ARG A 156 -1.58 18.17 -30.29
CA ARG A 156 -0.72 17.42 -31.19
C ARG A 156 -0.27 18.42 -32.26
N PRO A 157 1.03 18.77 -32.38
CA PRO A 157 1.49 19.41 -33.59
C PRO A 157 1.21 18.46 -34.76
N THR A 158 0.46 18.94 -35.75
CA THR A 158 0.27 18.25 -37.01
C THR A 158 1.66 18.00 -37.62
N PRO A 159 2.01 16.77 -38.02
CA PRO A 159 3.25 16.53 -38.75
C PRO A 159 3.25 17.39 -40.02
N ALA A 160 4.38 18.07 -40.26
CA ALA A 160 4.63 18.77 -41.53
C ALA A 160 4.78 17.78 -42.68
#